data_AF-A0A9W9ZNX4-F1
#
_entry.id   AF-A0A9W9ZNX4-F1
#
_cell.length_a   1.000
_cell.length_b   1.000
_cell.length_c   1.000
_cell.angle_alpha   90.00
_cell.angle_beta   90.00
_cell.angle_gamma   90.00
#
_symmetry.space_group_name_H-M   'P 1'
#
loop_
_entity.id
_entity.type
_entity.pdbx_description
1 polymer ?
#
loop_
_entity_poly.entity_id
_entity_poly.type
_entity_poly.pdbx_seq_one_letter_code
_entity_poly.pdbx_strand_id
1 'polypeptide(L)'
;MEATRCLQLFDCGHIIKVEEMDAWMLHELGSDVQLMRCPRCSTPITFSYRYGNLIKRTLKNIENVKAKVKELAFEVTNSVRLMVRYLRHRNYDVKKLTFPKTVLRVVQPLSYDVRQMSEHDILFLFTLKSHLMIIQLAEETQQVLANVHTAHPSFKQQLKVDELLKIITEALENVKEYLEQPQLDLKILSQVHEQTRKFFLFSHVLEAQIEATKRQTPFSRNVFLHGNDDALDLEWLGKIVNSLRTEMNLPLLPTEEAKDFANFPGYQRGVWKLCEQSHVYFTGWIARGGEDIHVGSQGCSRCTAQESNGTSVGEDEDVDVDVYEDEDEWRLFCATGGERSPSRQSRDRRL
;
A
#
# COMPACT_ATOMS: atom_id res chain seq x y z
N MET A 1 -43.42 -38.73 16.32
CA MET A 1 -42.51 -38.02 15.40
C MET A 1 -42.44 -36.59 15.87
N GLU A 2 -41.28 -36.15 16.32
CA GLU A 2 -41.07 -34.77 16.74
C GLU A 2 -41.08 -33.89 15.48
N ALA A 3 -41.85 -32.79 15.50
CA ALA A 3 -42.00 -31.94 14.33
C ALA A 3 -40.68 -31.22 14.03
N THR A 4 -40.08 -31.50 12.88
CA THR A 4 -38.86 -30.81 12.43
C THR A 4 -39.11 -29.31 12.33
N ARG A 5 -38.40 -28.52 13.14
CA ARG A 5 -38.50 -27.06 13.11
C ARG A 5 -37.72 -26.51 11.90
N CYS A 6 -38.40 -25.69 11.10
CA CYS A 6 -37.80 -25.02 9.96
C CYS A 6 -37.97 -23.50 10.10
N LEU A 7 -37.06 -22.75 9.49
CA LEU A 7 -37.14 -21.30 9.35
C LEU A 7 -37.11 -20.93 7.88
N GLN A 8 -37.72 -19.80 7.54
CA GLN A 8 -37.61 -19.19 6.22
C GLN A 8 -36.70 -17.96 6.30
N LEU A 9 -35.72 -17.88 5.40
CA LEU A 9 -34.87 -16.69 5.28
C LEU A 9 -35.62 -15.59 4.51
N PHE A 10 -35.57 -14.36 5.01
CA PHE A 10 -36.27 -13.23 4.41
C PHE A 10 -35.66 -12.84 3.05
N ASP A 11 -34.33 -12.78 2.98
CA ASP A 11 -33.59 -12.27 1.81
C ASP A 11 -33.74 -13.12 0.54
N CYS A 12 -33.99 -14.43 0.69
CA CYS A 12 -34.03 -15.36 -0.45
C CYS A 12 -35.21 -16.35 -0.43
N GLY A 13 -36.06 -16.30 0.62
CA GLY A 13 -37.24 -17.15 0.74
C GLY A 13 -36.96 -18.64 1.00
N HIS A 14 -35.71 -19.07 1.08
CA HIS A 14 -35.36 -20.48 1.32
C HIS A 14 -35.78 -20.95 2.72
N ILE A 15 -36.39 -22.13 2.77
CA ILE A 15 -36.77 -22.82 4.00
C ILE A 15 -35.69 -23.84 4.36
N ILE A 16 -35.15 -23.72 5.57
CA ILE A 16 -34.01 -24.50 6.06
C ILE A 16 -34.35 -25.05 7.45
N LYS A 17 -33.90 -26.27 7.77
CA LYS A 17 -34.08 -26.81 9.12
C LYS A 17 -33.26 -26.00 10.11
N VAL A 18 -33.80 -25.81 11.31
CA VAL A 18 -33.14 -25.02 12.35
C VAL A 18 -31.77 -25.60 12.70
N GLU A 19 -31.66 -26.93 12.88
CA GLU A 19 -30.41 -27.62 13.21
C GLU A 19 -29.32 -27.44 12.14
N GLU A 20 -29.70 -27.57 10.87
CA GLU A 20 -28.80 -27.35 9.73
C GLU A 20 -28.30 -25.90 9.68
N MET A 21 -29.18 -24.95 10.00
CA MET A 21 -28.83 -23.54 10.02
C MET A 21 -28.01 -23.14 11.25
N ASP A 22 -28.26 -23.73 12.43
CA ASP A 22 -27.46 -23.49 13.63
C ASP A 22 -26.01 -23.95 13.41
N ALA A 23 -25.82 -25.15 12.82
CA ALA A 23 -24.49 -25.66 12.46
C ALA A 23 -23.80 -24.77 11.41
N TRP A 24 -24.55 -24.29 10.42
CA TRP A 24 -24.05 -23.36 9.41
C TRP A 24 -23.59 -22.03 10.02
N MET A 25 -24.40 -21.42 10.90
CA MET A 25 -24.04 -20.17 11.57
C MET A 25 -22.80 -20.31 12.45
N LEU A 26 -22.63 -21.45 13.13
CA LEU A 26 -21.43 -21.74 13.92
C LEU A 26 -20.17 -21.91 13.05
N HIS A 27 -20.30 -22.47 11.85
CA HIS A 27 -19.20 -22.58 10.90
C HIS A 27 -18.78 -21.21 10.34
N GLU A 28 -19.75 -20.34 10.03
CA GLU A 28 -19.50 -19.01 9.46
C GLU A 28 -18.98 -17.98 10.48
N LEU A 29 -19.03 -18.30 11.78
CA LEU A 29 -18.54 -17.50 12.92
C LEU A 29 -17.00 -17.44 13.04
N GLY A 30 -16.29 -17.58 11.92
CA GLY A 30 -14.83 -17.45 11.86
C GLY A 30 -14.33 -16.05 12.21
N SER A 31 -13.01 -15.85 12.17
CA SER A 31 -12.39 -14.54 12.39
C SER A 31 -12.71 -13.52 11.30
N ASP A 32 -13.22 -13.95 10.15
CA ASP A 32 -13.36 -13.09 8.97
C ASP A 32 -14.62 -12.21 9.05
N VAL A 33 -14.47 -10.94 8.69
CA VAL A 33 -15.59 -10.00 8.62
C VAL A 33 -16.35 -10.24 7.32
N GLN A 34 -17.43 -11.04 7.40
CA GLN A 34 -18.28 -11.33 6.25
C GLN A 34 -19.75 -11.48 6.64
N LEU A 35 -20.65 -11.07 5.72
CA LEU A 35 -22.09 -11.33 5.87
C LEU A 35 -22.36 -12.83 5.90
N MET A 36 -23.19 -13.24 6.86
CA MET A 36 -23.74 -14.59 6.89
C MET A 36 -24.53 -14.86 5.61
N ARG A 37 -24.38 -16.06 5.05
CA ARG A 37 -25.01 -16.42 3.76
C ARG A 37 -26.00 -17.54 3.90
N CYS A 38 -26.97 -17.57 3.00
CA CYS A 38 -27.84 -18.72 2.83
C CYS A 38 -27.02 -19.95 2.38
N PRO A 39 -27.10 -21.10 3.07
CA PRO A 39 -26.37 -22.31 2.67
C PRO A 39 -26.80 -22.89 1.31
N ARG A 40 -27.97 -22.49 0.78
CA ARG A 40 -28.49 -22.99 -0.49
C ARG A 40 -28.08 -22.15 -1.70
N CYS A 41 -28.07 -20.84 -1.56
CA CYS A 41 -27.89 -19.93 -2.69
C CYS A 41 -26.83 -18.85 -2.46
N SER A 42 -26.15 -18.88 -1.32
CA SER A 42 -25.12 -17.90 -0.94
C SER A 42 -25.58 -16.43 -0.86
N THR A 43 -26.89 -16.18 -0.92
CA THR A 43 -27.46 -14.84 -0.71
C THR A 43 -27.12 -14.35 0.70
N PRO A 44 -26.56 -13.14 0.86
CA PRO A 44 -26.32 -12.56 2.17
C PRO A 44 -27.62 -12.43 2.97
N ILE A 45 -27.54 -12.72 4.26
CA ILE A 45 -28.67 -12.65 5.19
C ILE A 45 -28.54 -11.33 5.94
N THR A 46 -29.43 -10.38 5.64
CA THR A 46 -29.46 -9.07 6.31
C THR A 46 -30.44 -9.03 7.47
N PHE A 47 -31.36 -10.00 7.53
CA PHE A 47 -32.39 -10.05 8.55
C PHE A 47 -32.76 -11.49 8.97
N SER A 48 -32.88 -11.72 10.28
CA SER A 48 -33.44 -12.95 10.84
C SER A 48 -33.94 -12.72 12.26
N TYR A 49 -35.11 -13.25 12.58
CA TYR A 49 -35.62 -13.21 13.96
C TYR A 49 -34.79 -14.05 14.93
N ARG A 50 -34.33 -15.24 14.52
CA ARG A 50 -33.55 -16.15 15.39
C ARG A 50 -32.09 -15.68 15.53
N TYR A 51 -31.49 -15.28 14.42
CA TYR A 51 -30.06 -14.91 14.37
C TYR A 51 -29.84 -13.39 14.36
N GLY A 52 -30.84 -12.60 14.74
CA GLY A 52 -30.80 -11.14 14.64
C GLY A 52 -29.59 -10.52 15.34
N ASN A 53 -29.23 -11.02 16.53
CA ASN A 53 -28.04 -10.53 17.25
C ASN A 53 -26.74 -10.81 16.50
N LEU A 54 -26.61 -11.98 15.87
CA LEU A 54 -25.44 -12.34 15.09
C LEU A 54 -25.35 -11.45 13.84
N ILE A 55 -26.45 -11.32 13.10
CA ILE A 55 -26.53 -10.49 11.90
C ILE A 55 -26.23 -9.02 12.22
N LYS A 56 -26.82 -8.47 13.30
CA LYS A 56 -26.53 -7.10 13.77
C LYS A 56 -25.05 -6.88 14.06
N ARG A 57 -24.39 -7.82 14.74
CA ARG A 57 -22.94 -7.76 15.01
C ARG A 57 -22.14 -7.77 13.71
N THR A 58 -22.47 -8.68 12.79
CA THR A 58 -21.79 -8.75 11.49
C THR A 58 -21.96 -7.47 10.68
N LEU A 59 -23.17 -6.89 10.63
CA LEU A 59 -23.42 -5.61 9.97
C LEU A 59 -22.62 -4.48 10.60
N LYS A 60 -22.58 -4.39 11.95
CA LYS A 60 -21.74 -3.42 12.67
C LYS A 60 -20.26 -3.57 12.31
N ASN A 61 -19.76 -4.79 12.21
CA ASN A 61 -18.36 -5.03 11.82
C ASN A 61 -18.07 -4.58 10.39
N ILE A 62 -19.02 -4.71 9.47
CA ILE A 62 -18.88 -4.22 8.09
C ILE A 62 -18.88 -2.70 8.05
N GLU A 63 -19.73 -2.04 8.83
CA GLU A 63 -19.70 -0.57 8.94
C GLU A 63 -18.36 -0.09 9.54
N ASN A 64 -17.80 -0.82 10.50
CA ASN A 64 -16.45 -0.55 11.01
C ASN A 64 -15.37 -0.71 9.92
N VAL A 65 -15.48 -1.73 9.04
CA VAL A 65 -14.60 -1.87 7.87
C VAL A 65 -14.72 -0.65 6.96
N LYS A 66 -15.94 -0.23 6.58
CA LYS A 66 -16.17 0.95 5.75
C LYS A 66 -15.55 2.21 6.36
N ALA A 67 -15.70 2.41 7.66
CA ALA A 67 -15.09 3.53 8.36
C ALA A 67 -13.55 3.47 8.28
N LYS A 68 -12.95 2.29 8.52
CA LYS A 68 -11.49 2.11 8.48
C LYS A 68 -10.92 2.32 7.07
N VAL A 69 -11.60 1.82 6.04
CA VAL A 69 -11.23 2.05 4.64
C VAL A 69 -11.21 3.54 4.31
N LYS A 70 -12.23 4.28 4.74
CA LYS A 70 -12.32 5.74 4.53
C LYS A 70 -11.20 6.50 5.24
N GLU A 71 -10.90 6.12 6.48
CA GLU A 71 -9.79 6.70 7.26
C GLU A 71 -8.44 6.51 6.53
N LEU A 72 -8.14 5.30 6.09
CA LEU A 72 -6.90 4.98 5.37
C LEU A 72 -6.81 5.72 4.02
N ALA A 73 -7.92 5.79 3.27
CA ALA A 73 -7.96 6.54 2.03
C ALA A 73 -7.73 8.04 2.26
N PHE A 74 -8.21 8.60 3.37
CA PHE A 74 -7.97 10.00 3.75
C PHE A 74 -6.51 10.26 4.11
N GLU A 75 -5.88 9.38 4.90
CA GLU A 75 -4.45 9.48 5.23
C GLU A 75 -3.56 9.44 3.98
N VAL A 76 -3.81 8.47 3.09
CA VAL A 76 -3.07 8.34 1.83
C VAL A 76 -3.30 9.56 0.94
N THR A 77 -4.52 10.06 0.85
CA THR A 77 -4.85 11.29 0.12
C THR A 77 -4.00 12.48 0.59
N ASN A 78 -3.86 12.67 1.90
CA ASN A 78 -3.05 13.76 2.45
C ASN A 78 -1.56 13.58 2.13
N SER A 79 -1.05 12.36 2.24
CA SER A 79 0.33 12.02 1.84
C SER A 79 0.59 12.30 0.36
N VAL A 80 -0.32 11.88 -0.53
CA VAL A 80 -0.26 12.16 -1.97
C VAL A 80 -0.24 13.66 -2.24
N ARG A 81 -1.10 14.45 -1.58
CA ARG A 81 -1.13 15.91 -1.76
C ARG A 81 0.18 16.59 -1.36
N LEU A 82 0.80 16.14 -0.27
CA LEU A 82 2.10 16.67 0.17
C LEU A 82 3.19 16.36 -0.85
N MET A 83 3.26 15.12 -1.34
CA MET A 83 4.25 14.72 -2.36
C MET A 83 4.06 15.47 -3.67
N VAL A 84 2.81 15.63 -4.13
CA VAL A 84 2.49 16.42 -5.33
C VAL A 84 2.92 17.88 -5.17
N ARG A 85 2.70 18.48 -4.00
CA ARG A 85 3.14 19.86 -3.72
C ARG A 85 4.67 19.93 -3.79
N TYR A 86 5.37 18.99 -3.17
CA TYR A 86 6.83 18.89 -3.23
C TYR A 86 7.33 18.80 -4.68
N LEU A 87 6.80 17.86 -5.47
CA LEU A 87 7.16 17.66 -6.87
C LEU A 87 6.88 18.88 -7.74
N ARG A 88 5.78 19.60 -7.48
CA ARG A 88 5.48 20.86 -8.17
C ARG A 88 6.55 21.92 -7.91
N HIS A 89 7.06 22.02 -6.68
CA HIS A 89 8.18 22.92 -6.37
C HIS A 89 9.49 22.52 -7.05
N ARG A 90 9.59 21.26 -7.50
CA ARG A 90 10.70 20.72 -8.30
C ARG A 90 10.44 20.76 -9.81
N ASN A 91 9.36 21.41 -10.27
CA ASN A 91 8.95 21.49 -11.67
C ASN A 91 8.63 20.14 -12.34
N TYR A 92 8.38 19.07 -11.57
CA TYR A 92 7.91 17.81 -12.13
C TYR A 92 6.43 17.91 -12.52
N ASP A 93 6.11 17.56 -13.78
CA ASP A 93 4.74 17.58 -14.28
C ASP A 93 4.00 16.28 -13.95
N VAL A 94 3.32 16.28 -12.80
CA VAL A 94 2.46 15.17 -12.36
C VAL A 94 1.31 14.83 -13.32
N LYS A 95 1.03 15.68 -14.33
CA LYS A 95 0.02 15.39 -15.35
C LYS A 95 0.46 14.33 -16.35
N LYS A 96 1.77 14.01 -16.41
CA LYS A 96 2.29 12.90 -17.22
C LYS A 96 1.79 11.53 -16.74
N LEU A 97 1.43 11.42 -15.46
CA LEU A 97 0.95 10.20 -14.85
C LEU A 97 -0.44 9.80 -15.41
N THR A 98 -0.59 8.57 -15.87
CA THR A 98 -1.81 8.04 -16.49
C THR A 98 -2.66 7.25 -15.49
N PHE A 99 -3.18 7.95 -14.48
CA PHE A 99 -4.12 7.37 -13.50
C PHE A 99 -5.59 7.68 -13.85
N PRO A 100 -6.56 6.92 -13.29
CA PRO A 100 -7.97 7.26 -13.40
C PRO A 100 -8.25 8.72 -13.03
N LYS A 101 -9.14 9.38 -13.77
CA LYS A 101 -9.45 10.81 -13.58
C LYS A 101 -9.95 11.12 -12.15
N THR A 102 -10.67 10.19 -11.55
CA THR A 102 -11.13 10.20 -10.16
C THR A 102 -9.96 10.32 -9.18
N VAL A 103 -8.91 9.50 -9.36
CA VAL A 103 -7.69 9.52 -8.55
C VAL A 103 -6.87 10.78 -8.81
N LEU A 104 -6.73 11.21 -10.07
CA LEU A 104 -6.00 12.45 -10.41
C LEU A 104 -6.69 13.71 -9.89
N ARG A 105 -8.00 13.70 -9.58
CA ARG A 105 -8.66 14.83 -8.91
C ARG A 105 -8.15 15.05 -7.49
N VAL A 106 -7.62 14.01 -6.83
CA VAL A 106 -7.03 14.12 -5.48
C VAL A 106 -5.79 15.02 -5.47
N VAL A 107 -5.06 15.04 -6.59
CA VAL A 107 -3.89 15.88 -6.88
C VAL A 107 -4.30 17.35 -7.06
N GLN A 108 -5.57 17.63 -7.36
CA GLN A 108 -6.07 18.98 -7.59
C GLN A 108 -6.48 19.66 -6.28
N PRO A 109 -6.42 21.01 -6.19
CA PRO A 109 -6.75 21.76 -4.98
C PRO A 109 -8.23 21.72 -4.57
N LEU A 110 -9.11 21.14 -5.39
CA LEU A 110 -10.54 21.05 -5.12
C LEU A 110 -10.82 19.97 -4.07
N SER A 111 -11.82 20.24 -3.23
CA SER A 111 -12.32 19.34 -2.19
C SER A 111 -12.96 18.09 -2.81
N TYR A 112 -12.16 17.16 -3.31
CA TYR A 112 -12.66 15.84 -3.66
C TYR A 112 -13.04 15.11 -2.37
N ASP A 113 -14.31 14.72 -2.26
CA ASP A 113 -14.78 13.92 -1.14
C ASP A 113 -14.30 12.48 -1.29
N VAL A 114 -13.25 12.13 -0.54
CA VAL A 114 -12.68 10.78 -0.48
C VAL A 114 -13.73 9.75 -0.06
N ARG A 115 -14.83 10.17 0.57
CA ARG A 115 -15.93 9.28 1.01
C ARG A 115 -16.73 8.67 -0.14
N GLN A 116 -16.64 9.22 -1.36
CA GLN A 116 -17.32 8.70 -2.56
C GLN A 116 -16.40 7.89 -3.47
N MET A 117 -15.18 7.58 -3.02
CA MET A 117 -14.19 6.87 -3.82
C MET A 117 -14.57 5.38 -3.94
N SER A 118 -14.58 4.86 -5.17
CA SER A 118 -14.82 3.43 -5.40
C SER A 118 -13.64 2.59 -4.89
N GLU A 119 -13.85 1.29 -4.64
CA GLU A 119 -12.77 0.38 -4.19
C GLU A 119 -11.59 0.38 -5.18
N HIS A 120 -11.91 0.41 -6.47
CA HIS A 120 -10.94 0.47 -7.55
C HIS A 120 -10.12 1.76 -7.48
N ASP A 121 -10.77 2.91 -7.25
CA ASP A 121 -10.06 4.18 -7.11
C ASP A 121 -9.15 4.21 -5.87
N ILE A 122 -9.56 3.58 -4.76
CA ILE A 122 -8.73 3.47 -3.55
C ILE A 122 -7.46 2.67 -3.86
N LEU A 123 -7.56 1.54 -4.57
CA LEU A 123 -6.37 0.78 -5.01
C LEU A 123 -5.39 1.68 -5.78
N PHE A 124 -5.88 2.38 -6.80
CA PHE A 124 -5.05 3.28 -7.62
C PHE A 124 -4.51 4.48 -6.83
N LEU A 125 -5.19 4.95 -5.80
CA LEU A 125 -4.70 6.00 -4.91
C LEU A 125 -3.46 5.53 -4.12
N PHE A 126 -3.47 4.29 -3.63
CA PHE A 126 -2.29 3.68 -2.97
C PHE A 126 -1.15 3.47 -3.97
N THR A 127 -1.45 2.97 -5.17
CA THR A 127 -0.46 2.87 -6.24
C THR A 127 0.15 4.23 -6.60
N LEU A 128 -0.67 5.27 -6.70
CA LEU A 128 -0.19 6.63 -6.95
C LEU A 128 0.76 7.11 -5.84
N LYS A 129 0.42 6.85 -4.56
CA LYS A 129 1.32 7.18 -3.44
C LYS A 129 2.68 6.51 -3.63
N SER A 130 2.71 5.21 -3.93
CA SER A 130 3.94 4.44 -4.17
C SER A 130 4.77 5.02 -5.32
N HIS A 131 4.14 5.41 -6.43
CA HIS A 131 4.84 6.03 -7.56
C HIS A 131 5.45 7.38 -7.19
N LEU A 132 4.68 8.24 -6.53
CA LEU A 132 5.13 9.57 -6.14
C LEU A 132 6.31 9.50 -5.15
N MET A 133 6.36 8.51 -4.28
CA MET A 133 7.51 8.28 -3.39
C MET A 133 8.80 8.02 -4.19
N ILE A 134 8.74 7.15 -5.22
CA ILE A 134 9.91 6.85 -6.05
C ILE A 134 10.30 8.04 -6.92
N ILE A 135 9.32 8.72 -7.53
CA ILE A 135 9.54 9.91 -8.36
C ILE A 135 10.19 11.02 -7.51
N GLN A 136 9.73 11.23 -6.28
CA GLN A 136 10.33 12.19 -5.36
C GLN A 136 11.82 11.90 -5.13
N LEU A 137 12.17 10.64 -4.86
CA LEU A 137 13.56 10.23 -4.67
C LEU A 137 14.39 10.41 -5.96
N ALA A 138 13.80 10.14 -7.12
CA ALA A 138 14.44 10.35 -8.42
C ALA A 138 14.72 11.86 -8.69
N GLU A 139 13.77 12.74 -8.38
CA GLU A 139 13.93 14.20 -8.49
C GLU A 139 15.00 14.74 -7.53
N GLU A 140 15.02 14.25 -6.29
CA GLU A 140 16.06 14.59 -5.32
C GLU A 140 17.45 14.19 -5.82
N THR A 141 17.57 12.98 -6.36
CA THR A 141 18.82 12.47 -6.95
C THR A 141 19.26 13.35 -8.12
N GLN A 142 18.36 13.71 -9.04
CA GLN A 142 18.70 14.56 -10.17
C GLN A 142 19.16 15.96 -9.75
N GLN A 143 18.57 16.52 -8.70
CA GLN A 143 19.02 17.80 -8.17
C GLN A 143 20.46 17.74 -7.66
N VAL A 144 20.83 16.66 -6.95
CA VAL A 144 22.21 16.44 -6.48
C VAL A 144 23.14 16.30 -7.68
N LEU A 145 22.77 15.51 -8.69
CA LEU A 145 23.57 15.32 -9.91
C LEU A 145 23.76 16.63 -10.69
N ALA A 146 22.74 17.48 -10.77
CA ALA A 146 22.85 18.80 -11.41
C ALA A 146 23.82 19.73 -10.66
N ASN A 147 23.81 19.69 -9.32
CA ASN A 147 24.76 20.45 -8.50
C ASN A 147 26.21 19.92 -8.69
N VAL A 148 26.37 18.60 -8.77
CA VAL A 148 27.64 17.93 -9.06
C VAL A 148 28.16 18.35 -10.45
N HIS A 149 27.30 18.33 -11.48
CA HIS A 149 27.67 18.71 -12.84
C HIS A 149 28.08 20.18 -12.95
N THR A 150 27.35 21.10 -12.30
CA THR A 150 27.66 22.55 -12.34
C THR A 150 28.92 22.93 -11.55
N ALA A 151 29.26 22.19 -10.50
CA ALA A 151 30.49 22.37 -9.72
C ALA A 151 31.74 21.76 -10.38
N HIS A 152 31.57 21.05 -11.51
CA HIS A 152 32.61 20.30 -12.23
C HIS A 152 33.58 21.09 -13.16
N PRO A 153 33.59 22.44 -13.33
CA PRO A 153 34.56 23.10 -14.23
C PRO A 153 36.03 22.82 -13.90
N SER A 154 36.34 22.57 -12.62
CA SER A 154 37.68 22.26 -12.10
C SER A 154 38.04 20.76 -12.13
N PHE A 155 37.13 19.88 -12.51
CA PHE A 155 37.31 18.41 -12.51
C PHE A 155 37.38 17.78 -13.92
N LYS A 156 37.47 18.64 -14.95
CA LYS A 156 37.42 18.34 -16.41
C LYS A 156 38.42 17.32 -16.97
N GLN A 157 39.23 16.64 -16.15
CA GLN A 157 40.17 15.60 -16.61
C GLN A 157 39.68 14.16 -16.41
N GLN A 158 38.51 13.92 -15.82
CA GLN A 158 37.95 12.58 -15.68
C GLN A 158 36.78 12.32 -16.63
N LEU A 159 37.08 11.94 -17.87
CA LEU A 159 36.10 11.48 -18.89
C LEU A 159 35.10 10.43 -18.36
N LYS A 160 35.49 9.65 -17.34
CA LYS A 160 34.64 8.62 -16.73
C LYS A 160 33.47 9.17 -15.89
N VAL A 161 33.60 10.35 -15.27
CA VAL A 161 32.56 10.89 -14.38
C VAL A 161 31.39 11.43 -15.19
N ASP A 162 31.65 12.15 -16.29
CA ASP A 162 30.60 12.67 -17.17
C ASP A 162 29.77 11.54 -17.82
N GLU A 163 30.44 10.45 -18.21
CA GLU A 163 29.75 9.26 -18.73
C GLU A 163 28.86 8.60 -17.66
N LEU A 164 29.34 8.47 -16.42
CA LEU A 164 28.55 7.95 -15.30
C LEU A 164 27.36 8.84 -14.97
N LEU A 165 27.53 10.16 -14.94
CA LEU A 165 26.44 11.12 -14.71
C LEU A 165 25.35 10.98 -15.77
N LYS A 166 25.75 10.82 -17.03
CA LYS A 166 24.82 10.59 -18.14
C LYS A 166 24.05 9.28 -17.96
N ILE A 167 24.74 8.18 -17.67
CA ILE A 167 24.12 6.86 -17.43
C ILE A 167 23.08 6.93 -16.31
N ILE A 168 23.43 7.55 -15.18
CA ILE A 168 22.51 7.66 -14.04
C ILE A 168 21.31 8.56 -14.39
N THR A 169 21.54 9.67 -15.09
CA THR A 169 20.46 10.58 -15.51
C THR A 169 19.47 9.86 -16.43
N GLU A 170 19.97 9.11 -17.42
CA GLU A 170 19.14 8.30 -18.33
C GLU A 170 18.38 7.20 -17.56
N ALA A 171 19.02 6.54 -16.61
CA ALA A 171 18.36 5.54 -15.76
C ALA A 171 17.21 6.14 -14.93
N LEU A 172 17.40 7.35 -14.38
CA LEU A 172 16.36 8.05 -13.61
C LEU A 172 15.19 8.48 -14.50
N GLU A 173 15.43 8.92 -15.73
CA GLU A 173 14.35 9.23 -16.68
C GLU A 173 13.58 7.95 -17.07
N ASN A 174 14.27 6.83 -17.31
CA ASN A 174 13.62 5.55 -17.57
C ASN A 174 12.73 5.09 -16.38
N VAL A 175 13.18 5.32 -15.14
CA VAL A 175 12.37 5.04 -13.94
C VAL A 175 11.10 5.90 -13.93
N LYS A 176 11.21 7.20 -14.23
CA LYS A 176 10.04 8.08 -14.27
C LYS A 176 9.07 7.69 -15.38
N GLU A 177 9.56 7.38 -16.58
CA GLU A 177 8.75 6.92 -17.71
C GLU A 177 8.00 5.62 -17.38
N TYR A 178 8.69 4.66 -16.76
CA TYR A 178 8.09 3.41 -16.28
C TYR A 178 6.93 3.67 -15.29
N LEU A 179 7.09 4.67 -14.41
CA LEU A 179 6.10 5.04 -13.39
C LEU A 179 4.99 5.97 -13.91
N GLU A 180 5.03 6.40 -15.18
CA GLU A 180 3.91 7.15 -15.78
C GLU A 180 2.65 6.28 -15.83
N GLN A 181 2.79 5.00 -16.15
CA GLN A 181 1.71 4.01 -16.13
C GLN A 181 1.58 3.34 -14.75
N PRO A 182 0.37 3.13 -14.21
CA PRO A 182 0.18 2.48 -12.91
C PRO A 182 0.80 1.09 -12.81
N GLN A 183 1.60 0.85 -11.77
CA GLN A 183 2.26 -0.43 -11.50
C GLN A 183 1.65 -1.07 -10.26
N LEU A 184 1.03 -2.25 -10.42
CA LEU A 184 0.37 -2.94 -9.31
C LEU A 184 1.28 -3.94 -8.59
N ASP A 185 2.39 -4.33 -9.20
CA ASP A 185 3.35 -5.26 -8.60
C ASP A 185 4.21 -4.54 -7.55
N LEU A 186 3.91 -4.81 -6.27
CA LEU A 186 4.60 -4.21 -5.13
C LEU A 186 6.07 -4.61 -5.07
N LYS A 187 6.40 -5.84 -5.46
CA LYS A 187 7.77 -6.34 -5.42
C LYS A 187 8.63 -5.62 -6.46
N ILE A 188 8.11 -5.45 -7.67
CA ILE A 188 8.79 -4.67 -8.71
C ILE A 188 8.93 -3.21 -8.26
N LEU A 189 7.88 -2.59 -7.72
CA LEU A 189 7.97 -1.23 -7.19
C LEU A 189 9.03 -1.08 -6.09
N SER A 190 9.08 -2.04 -5.16
CA SER A 190 10.12 -2.06 -4.12
C SER A 190 11.51 -2.16 -4.71
N GLN A 191 11.72 -3.00 -5.72
CA GLN A 191 13.01 -3.14 -6.41
C GLN A 191 13.39 -1.84 -7.14
N VAL A 192 12.46 -1.21 -7.85
CA VAL A 192 12.68 0.07 -8.55
C VAL A 192 13.05 1.16 -7.54
N HIS A 193 12.38 1.21 -6.39
CA HIS A 193 12.73 2.12 -5.31
C HIS A 193 14.16 1.88 -4.80
N GLU A 194 14.55 0.62 -4.57
CA GLU A 194 15.91 0.29 -4.13
C GLU A 194 16.98 0.70 -5.14
N GLN A 195 16.76 0.47 -6.43
CA GLN A 195 17.68 0.93 -7.48
C GLN A 195 17.78 2.46 -7.49
N THR A 196 16.64 3.15 -7.37
CA THR A 196 16.60 4.61 -7.27
C THR A 196 17.38 5.11 -6.05
N ARG A 197 17.27 4.41 -4.91
CA ARG A 197 18.02 4.71 -3.69
C ARG A 197 19.53 4.47 -3.84
N LYS A 198 19.95 3.47 -4.63
CA LYS A 198 21.36 3.28 -4.98
C LYS A 198 21.90 4.48 -5.76
N PHE A 199 21.15 4.97 -6.75
CA PHE A 199 21.52 6.19 -7.48
C PHE A 199 21.58 7.41 -6.57
N PHE A 200 20.62 7.58 -5.66
CA PHE A 200 20.61 8.64 -4.66
C PHE A 200 21.88 8.63 -3.79
N LEU A 201 22.18 7.50 -3.17
CA LEU A 201 23.37 7.36 -2.31
C LEU A 201 24.65 7.61 -3.11
N PHE A 202 24.75 7.03 -4.33
CA PHE A 202 25.90 7.25 -5.19
C PHE A 202 26.07 8.72 -5.59
N SER A 203 24.98 9.46 -5.86
CA SER A 203 25.05 10.88 -6.18
C SER A 203 25.68 11.71 -5.04
N HIS A 204 25.41 11.33 -3.78
CA HIS A 204 26.01 11.99 -2.61
C HIS A 204 27.46 11.61 -2.38
N VAL A 205 27.92 10.44 -2.85
CA VAL A 205 29.35 10.12 -2.91
C VAL A 205 30.06 11.09 -3.85
N LEU A 206 29.51 11.31 -5.04
CA LEU A 206 30.07 12.24 -6.03
C LEU A 206 30.10 13.67 -5.48
N GLU A 207 29.05 14.09 -4.77
CA GLU A 207 29.01 15.38 -4.08
C GLU A 207 30.15 15.53 -3.06
N ALA A 208 30.36 14.52 -2.21
CA ALA A 208 31.46 14.54 -1.24
C ALA A 208 32.84 14.55 -1.91
N GLN A 209 33.02 13.83 -3.03
CA GLN A 209 34.26 13.82 -3.81
C GLN A 209 34.58 15.21 -4.40
N ILE A 210 33.57 15.88 -4.94
CA ILE A 210 33.73 17.26 -5.45
C ILE A 210 34.12 18.19 -4.31
N GLU A 211 33.46 18.09 -3.17
CA GLU A 211 33.77 18.93 -2.00
C GLU A 211 35.20 18.69 -1.49
N ALA A 212 35.66 17.43 -1.47
CA ALA A 212 37.02 17.10 -1.08
C ALA A 212 38.07 17.71 -2.03
N THR A 213 37.75 17.70 -3.32
CA THR A 213 38.63 18.30 -4.33
C THR A 213 38.69 19.81 -4.18
N LYS A 214 37.57 20.47 -3.93
CA LYS A 214 37.53 21.92 -3.65
C LYS A 214 38.40 22.29 -2.45
N ARG A 215 38.40 21.46 -1.41
CA ARG A 215 39.17 21.69 -0.17
C ARG A 215 40.64 21.23 -0.25
N GLN A 216 41.04 20.58 -1.35
CA GLN A 216 42.37 19.96 -1.50
C GLN A 216 42.72 18.99 -0.36
N THR A 217 41.71 18.42 0.27
CA THR A 217 41.87 17.46 1.37
C THR A 217 42.13 16.07 0.81
N PRO A 218 43.00 15.26 1.44
CA PRO A 218 43.17 13.87 1.06
C PRO A 218 41.84 13.14 1.28
N PHE A 219 41.13 12.89 0.19
CA PHE A 219 39.93 12.08 0.18
C PHE A 219 40.33 10.61 0.29
N SER A 220 39.63 9.82 1.11
CA SER A 220 39.84 8.37 1.16
C SER A 220 39.39 7.74 -0.17
N ARG A 221 40.25 7.84 -1.18
CA ARG A 221 40.03 7.53 -2.59
C ARG A 221 39.79 6.04 -2.86
N ASN A 222 40.07 5.18 -1.87
CA ASN A 222 40.24 3.75 -2.08
C ASN A 222 38.98 2.90 -1.85
N VAL A 223 37.85 3.50 -1.47
CA VAL A 223 36.64 2.72 -1.15
C VAL A 223 35.82 2.37 -2.41
N PHE A 224 35.94 3.13 -3.50
CA PHE A 224 34.97 3.07 -4.61
C PHE A 224 35.38 2.30 -5.88
N LEU A 225 36.64 1.87 -6.02
CA LEU A 225 37.13 1.32 -7.31
C LEU A 225 37.74 -0.09 -7.23
N HIS A 226 37.75 -0.74 -6.07
CA HIS A 226 38.04 -2.17 -6.01
C HIS A 226 36.73 -2.93 -6.13
N GLY A 227 36.37 -3.23 -7.38
CA GLY A 227 35.22 -4.04 -7.73
C GLY A 227 35.32 -5.43 -7.11
N ASN A 228 34.60 -5.61 -6.00
CA ASN A 228 33.95 -6.88 -5.75
C ASN A 228 32.50 -6.71 -6.22
N ASP A 229 32.14 -7.43 -7.28
CA ASP A 229 30.84 -7.42 -7.96
C ASP A 229 29.68 -8.01 -7.14
N ASP A 230 29.83 -8.10 -5.81
CA ASP A 230 28.75 -8.47 -4.90
C ASP A 230 27.88 -7.23 -4.64
N ALA A 231 27.20 -6.80 -5.71
CA ALA A 231 25.99 -6.00 -5.78
C ALA A 231 25.82 -4.87 -4.73
N LEU A 232 26.55 -3.74 -4.86
CA LEU A 232 26.24 -2.41 -4.28
C LEU A 232 25.21 -2.46 -3.14
N ASP A 233 25.62 -3.00 -2.00
CA ASP A 233 24.77 -3.15 -0.82
C ASP A 233 24.33 -1.77 -0.33
N LEU A 234 23.02 -1.58 -0.18
CA LEU A 234 22.41 -0.33 0.26
C LEU A 234 22.86 0.05 1.69
N GLU A 235 23.07 -0.93 2.56
CA GLU A 235 23.53 -0.69 3.93
C GLU A 235 24.98 -0.20 3.92
N TRP A 236 25.86 -0.91 3.20
CA TRP A 236 27.23 -0.50 2.97
C TRP A 236 27.35 0.89 2.33
N LEU A 237 26.58 1.16 1.26
CA LEU A 237 26.55 2.48 0.60
C LEU A 237 26.11 3.58 1.57
N GLY A 238 25.06 3.33 2.36
CA GLY A 238 24.58 4.28 3.37
C GLY A 238 25.65 4.61 4.42
N LYS A 239 26.36 3.60 4.92
CA LYS A 239 27.47 3.79 5.87
C LYS A 239 28.60 4.62 5.28
N ILE A 240 29.00 4.32 4.04
CA ILE A 240 30.09 5.05 3.38
C ILE A 240 29.72 6.50 3.12
N VAL A 241 28.52 6.76 2.60
CA VAL A 241 28.08 8.13 2.33
C VAL A 241 28.13 8.96 3.61
N ASN A 242 27.64 8.43 4.74
CA ASN A 242 27.68 9.16 6.00
C ASN A 242 29.10 9.37 6.55
N SER A 243 30.00 8.40 6.40
CA SER A 243 31.42 8.56 6.74
C SER A 243 32.07 9.67 5.90
N LEU A 244 31.88 9.65 4.58
CA LEU A 244 32.42 10.66 3.67
C LEU A 244 31.85 12.06 3.96
N ARG A 245 30.55 12.16 4.26
CA ARG A 245 29.93 13.44 4.63
C ARG A 245 30.46 13.96 5.96
N THR A 246 30.75 13.07 6.92
CA THR A 246 31.39 13.45 8.20
C THR A 246 32.79 14.00 7.99
N GLU A 247 33.63 13.30 7.20
CA GLU A 247 34.97 13.79 6.83
C GLU A 247 34.93 15.18 6.18
N MET A 248 33.88 15.41 5.37
CA MET A 248 33.67 16.67 4.66
C MET A 248 32.83 17.71 5.42
N ASN A 249 32.49 17.51 6.69
CA ASN A 249 31.60 18.41 7.46
C ASN A 249 30.31 18.77 6.69
N LEU A 250 29.74 17.81 5.97
CA LEU A 250 28.47 17.95 5.25
C LEU A 250 27.32 17.43 6.13
N PRO A 251 26.09 17.98 6.00
CA PRO A 251 24.93 17.50 6.76
C PRO A 251 24.69 16.03 6.50
N LEU A 252 24.55 15.21 7.54
CA LEU A 252 24.26 13.78 7.39
C LEU A 252 22.92 13.56 6.68
N LEU A 253 22.85 12.47 5.90
CA LEU A 253 21.57 12.07 5.34
C LEU A 253 20.69 11.48 6.44
N PRO A 254 19.37 11.71 6.41
CA PRO A 254 18.46 11.05 7.34
C PRO A 254 18.65 9.53 7.25
N THR A 255 18.69 8.86 8.40
CA THR A 255 18.59 7.40 8.44
C THR A 255 17.18 7.03 7.99
N GLU A 256 17.02 6.72 6.71
CA GLU A 256 15.75 6.23 6.18
C GLU A 256 15.63 4.73 6.38
N GLU A 257 14.63 4.34 7.18
CA GLU A 257 14.12 2.97 7.22
C GLU A 257 13.62 2.55 5.83
N ALA A 258 13.67 1.24 5.57
CA ALA A 258 13.13 0.69 4.33
C ALA A 258 11.65 1.07 4.19
N LYS A 259 11.28 1.63 3.03
CA LYS A 259 9.92 2.06 2.76
C LYS A 259 9.04 0.87 2.44
N ASP A 260 7.84 0.89 3.01
CA ASP A 260 6.81 -0.11 2.73
C ASP A 260 6.01 0.29 1.50
N PHE A 261 5.95 -0.63 0.54
CA PHE A 261 5.05 -0.56 -0.59
C PHE A 261 3.85 -1.41 -0.28
N ALA A 262 2.67 -0.79 -0.21
CA ALA A 262 1.43 -1.47 0.09
C ALA A 262 0.38 -1.09 -0.93
N ASN A 263 -0.32 -2.09 -1.46
CA ASN A 263 -1.60 -1.90 -2.09
C ASN A 263 -2.66 -2.14 -1.04
N PHE A 264 -3.69 -1.29 -1.04
CA PHE A 264 -4.77 -1.48 -0.10
C PHE A 264 -5.74 -2.54 -0.63
N PRO A 265 -6.07 -3.57 0.17
CA PRO A 265 -6.97 -4.64 -0.25
C PRO A 265 -8.43 -4.18 -0.43
N GLY A 266 -8.75 -2.93 -0.14
CA GLY A 266 -10.10 -2.41 -0.29
C GLY A 266 -11.08 -3.17 0.60
N TYR A 267 -12.15 -3.67 0.00
CA TYR A 267 -13.21 -4.41 0.67
C TYR A 267 -13.14 -5.91 0.39
N GLN A 268 -11.99 -6.42 -0.06
CA GLN A 268 -11.81 -7.84 -0.38
C GLN A 268 -12.19 -8.77 0.78
N ARG A 269 -12.84 -9.89 0.45
CA ARG A 269 -13.21 -10.92 1.43
C ARG A 269 -11.98 -11.68 1.92
N GLY A 270 -12.04 -12.16 3.17
CA GLY A 270 -10.95 -12.91 3.80
C GLY A 270 -9.76 -12.05 4.23
N VAL A 271 -9.75 -10.76 3.87
CA VAL A 271 -8.73 -9.79 4.25
C VAL A 271 -9.04 -9.16 5.61
N TRP A 272 -10.31 -8.85 5.85
CA TRP A 272 -10.76 -8.22 7.10
C TRP A 272 -11.05 -9.26 8.16
N LYS A 273 -10.46 -9.08 9.34
CA LYS A 273 -10.53 -9.99 10.47
C LYS A 273 -10.92 -9.29 11.76
N LEU A 274 -11.45 -10.06 12.69
CA LEU A 274 -11.71 -9.69 14.07
C LEU A 274 -10.64 -10.31 14.95
N CYS A 275 -10.10 -9.51 15.87
CA CYS A 275 -9.27 -10.04 16.94
C CYS A 275 -10.15 -10.63 18.07
N GLU A 276 -9.51 -11.19 19.09
CA GLU A 276 -10.20 -11.73 20.27
C GLU A 276 -11.09 -10.69 21.00
N GLN A 277 -10.71 -9.41 20.91
CA GLN A 277 -11.47 -8.28 21.46
C GLN A 277 -12.50 -7.68 20.48
N SER A 278 -12.79 -8.37 19.36
CA SER A 278 -13.74 -7.91 18.32
C SER A 278 -13.34 -6.61 17.60
N HIS A 279 -12.07 -6.20 17.64
CA HIS A 279 -11.58 -5.11 16.81
C HIS A 279 -11.38 -5.58 15.36
N VAL A 280 -11.87 -4.78 14.42
CA VAL A 280 -11.66 -4.97 12.98
C VAL A 280 -10.24 -4.55 12.60
N TYR A 281 -9.51 -5.44 11.92
CA TYR A 281 -8.22 -5.17 11.29
C TYR A 281 -8.15 -5.88 9.94
N PHE A 282 -7.17 -5.54 9.10
CA PHE A 282 -6.97 -6.21 7.82
C PHE A 282 -5.62 -6.93 7.78
N THR A 283 -5.58 -8.03 7.04
CA THR A 283 -4.34 -8.72 6.67
C THR A 283 -3.96 -8.37 5.24
N GLY A 284 -2.68 -8.25 4.93
CA GLY A 284 -2.26 -7.89 3.59
C GLY A 284 -0.80 -8.21 3.34
N TRP A 285 -0.36 -7.89 2.14
CA TRP A 285 1.03 -8.00 1.73
C TRP A 285 1.59 -6.60 1.53
N ILE A 286 2.76 -6.36 2.11
CA ILE A 286 3.60 -5.21 1.80
C ILE A 286 4.87 -5.73 1.13
N ALA A 287 5.46 -4.94 0.25
CA ALA A 287 6.81 -5.20 -0.22
C ALA A 287 7.78 -4.23 0.47
N ARG A 288 8.85 -4.80 1.05
CA ARG A 288 9.94 -4.06 1.67
C ARG A 288 11.24 -4.75 1.29
N GLY A 289 12.19 -3.98 0.78
CA GLY A 289 13.50 -4.54 0.44
C GLY A 289 13.48 -5.59 -0.68
N GLY A 290 12.47 -5.55 -1.56
CA GLY A 290 12.25 -6.56 -2.60
C GLY A 290 11.64 -7.88 -2.10
N GLU A 291 11.22 -7.95 -0.84
CA GLU A 291 10.58 -9.11 -0.22
C GLU A 291 9.11 -8.83 0.12
N ASP A 292 8.26 -9.85 -0.06
CA ASP A 292 6.86 -9.80 0.31
C ASP A 292 6.70 -10.16 1.79
N ILE A 293 6.15 -9.23 2.57
CA ILE A 293 5.92 -9.37 4.01
C ILE A 293 4.42 -9.40 4.28
N HIS A 294 3.98 -10.45 4.97
CA HIS A 294 2.60 -10.58 5.40
C HIS A 294 2.35 -9.75 6.67
N VAL A 295 1.40 -8.80 6.60
CA VAL A 295 1.01 -7.94 7.73
C VAL A 295 -0.36 -8.34 8.29
N GLY A 296 -0.55 -8.07 9.58
CA GLY A 296 -1.82 -8.32 10.28
C GLY A 296 -2.03 -9.74 10.79
N SER A 297 -1.08 -10.68 10.62
CA SER A 297 -1.23 -12.05 11.14
C SER A 297 -1.13 -12.18 12.67
N GLN A 298 -0.55 -11.19 13.36
CA GLN A 298 -0.29 -11.23 14.80
C GLN A 298 -1.33 -10.46 15.65
N GLY A 299 -2.45 -10.02 15.06
CA GLY A 299 -3.54 -9.38 15.78
C GLY A 299 -3.71 -7.89 15.46
N CYS A 300 -4.61 -7.25 16.22
CA CYS A 300 -5.05 -5.89 15.93
C CYS A 300 -4.09 -4.84 16.51
N SER A 301 -3.78 -3.78 15.75
CA SER A 301 -2.88 -2.70 16.22
C SER A 301 -3.37 -2.00 17.49
N ARG A 302 -4.69 -1.96 17.72
CA ARG A 302 -5.28 -1.42 18.97
C ARG A 302 -4.94 -2.28 20.19
N CYS A 303 -4.94 -3.60 20.01
CA CYS A 303 -4.64 -4.59 21.03
C CYS A 303 -3.16 -4.50 21.41
N THR A 304 -2.28 -4.43 20.41
CA THR A 304 -0.82 -4.28 20.59
C THR A 304 -0.44 -2.94 21.26
N ALA A 305 -1.21 -1.88 20.99
CA ALA A 305 -1.00 -0.57 21.62
C ALA A 305 -1.49 -0.51 23.08
N GLN A 306 -2.54 -1.27 23.44
CA GLN A 306 -3.03 -1.35 24.82
C GLN A 306 -2.12 -2.21 25.71
N GLU A 307 -1.48 -3.24 25.17
CA GLU A 307 -0.49 -4.05 25.89
C GLU A 307 0.80 -3.27 26.21
N SER A 308 1.18 -2.28 25.38
CA SER A 308 2.32 -1.39 25.66
C SER A 308 1.99 -0.22 26.60
N ASN A 309 0.70 0.15 26.71
CA ASN A 309 0.19 1.20 27.61
C ASN A 309 -0.65 0.62 28.75
N GLY A 310 -0.14 -0.41 29.42
CA GLY A 310 -0.84 -1.05 30.53
C GLY A 310 -1.34 -0.05 31.60
N THR A 311 -2.64 -0.15 31.87
CA THR A 311 -3.41 0.37 33.02
C THR A 311 -4.10 1.74 32.86
N SER A 312 -5.33 1.73 32.30
CA SER A 312 -6.48 2.32 32.99
C SER A 312 -7.79 1.80 32.40
N VAL A 313 -8.65 1.30 33.27
CA VAL A 313 -10.04 0.93 33.01
C VAL A 313 -10.84 2.23 32.86
N GLY A 314 -11.67 2.33 31.83
CA GLY A 314 -12.61 3.43 31.61
C GLY A 314 -13.74 2.98 30.70
N GLU A 315 -14.97 3.18 31.18
CA GLU A 315 -16.22 2.57 30.75
C GLU A 315 -16.67 2.93 29.31
N ASP A 316 -17.35 1.98 28.66
CA ASP A 316 -18.00 2.15 27.36
C ASP A 316 -19.17 3.14 27.46
N GLU A 317 -19.14 4.22 26.68
CA GLU A 317 -20.33 5.02 26.37
C GLU A 317 -20.95 4.52 25.06
N ASP A 318 -22.16 3.94 25.18
CA ASP A 318 -23.04 3.62 24.07
C ASP A 318 -23.47 4.90 23.34
N VAL A 319 -23.01 5.08 22.10
CA VAL A 319 -23.54 6.09 21.18
C VAL A 319 -24.46 5.38 20.19
N ASP A 320 -25.77 5.57 20.38
CA ASP A 320 -26.78 5.28 19.37
C ASP A 320 -26.53 6.15 18.14
N VAL A 321 -26.25 5.50 17.01
CA VAL A 321 -26.18 6.14 15.69
C VAL A 321 -27.32 5.58 14.85
N ASP A 322 -28.30 6.42 14.56
CA ASP A 322 -29.40 6.13 13.65
C ASP A 322 -28.84 5.73 12.26
N VAL A 323 -29.17 4.50 11.85
CA VAL A 323 -28.79 3.92 10.56
C VAL A 323 -29.77 4.43 9.51
N TYR A 324 -29.31 5.31 8.62
CA TYR A 324 -29.99 5.59 7.35
C TYR A 324 -29.64 4.46 6.37
N GLU A 325 -30.67 3.71 5.97
CA GLU A 325 -30.60 2.61 5.00
C GLU A 325 -30.46 3.18 3.58
N ASP A 326 -29.32 2.92 2.94
CA ASP A 326 -29.18 3.04 1.49
C ASP A 326 -28.96 1.61 0.95
N GLU A 327 -30.02 1.00 0.42
CA GLU A 327 -30.10 -0.43 0.09
C GLU A 327 -29.35 -0.82 -1.21
N ASP A 328 -28.90 0.14 -2.02
CA ASP A 328 -28.35 -0.13 -3.35
C ASP A 328 -26.83 -0.38 -3.40
N GLU A 329 -26.08 -0.10 -2.32
CA GLU A 329 -24.62 -0.24 -2.28
C GLU A 329 -24.15 -1.69 -2.00
N TRP A 330 -25.04 -2.56 -1.53
CA TRP A 330 -24.72 -3.91 -1.05
C TRP A 330 -24.43 -4.95 -2.15
N ARG A 331 -24.79 -4.65 -3.41
CA ARG A 331 -24.58 -5.59 -4.53
C ARG A 331 -23.14 -5.66 -5.02
N LEU A 332 -22.33 -4.61 -4.84
CA LEU A 332 -20.93 -4.61 -5.30
C LEU A 332 -20.05 -5.56 -4.48
N PHE A 333 -20.26 -5.67 -3.16
CA PHE A 333 -19.53 -6.58 -2.28
C PHE A 333 -19.78 -8.08 -2.60
N CYS A 334 -20.81 -8.38 -3.40
CA CYS A 334 -21.19 -9.74 -3.75
C CYS A 334 -20.77 -10.22 -5.15
N ALA A 335 -20.37 -9.32 -6.06
CA ALA A 335 -20.24 -9.66 -7.47
C ALA A 335 -18.82 -10.04 -7.95
N THR A 336 -17.76 -9.74 -7.19
CA THR A 336 -16.37 -9.96 -7.62
C THR A 336 -15.78 -11.22 -7.00
N GLY A 337 -16.07 -12.38 -7.60
CA GLY A 337 -15.51 -13.66 -7.16
C GLY A 337 -16.06 -14.88 -7.91
N GLY A 338 -16.32 -14.74 -9.22
CA GLY A 338 -16.78 -15.83 -10.07
C GLY A 338 -15.75 -16.16 -11.15
N GLU A 339 -14.63 -16.79 -10.77
CA GLU A 339 -13.79 -17.50 -11.74
C GLU A 339 -14.60 -18.71 -12.26
N ARG A 340 -15.12 -18.61 -13.49
CA ARG A 340 -15.57 -19.78 -14.23
C ARG A 340 -14.35 -20.49 -14.81
N SER A 341 -13.89 -21.54 -14.15
CA SER A 341 -13.10 -22.58 -14.80
C SER A 341 -14.03 -23.46 -15.66
N PRO A 342 -13.79 -23.68 -16.96
CA PRO A 342 -14.41 -24.76 -17.69
C PRO A 342 -13.43 -25.93 -17.77
N SER A 343 -13.66 -26.97 -16.96
CA SER A 343 -13.01 -28.26 -17.17
C SER A 343 -13.98 -29.28 -17.75
N ARG A 344 -13.64 -29.70 -18.97
CA ARG A 344 -13.67 -31.06 -19.54
C ARG A 344 -14.82 -31.54 -20.44
N GLN A 345 -14.35 -31.92 -21.63
CA GLN A 345 -14.58 -33.17 -22.37
C GLN A 345 -15.60 -33.18 -23.53
N SER A 346 -15.04 -32.95 -24.72
CA SER A 346 -15.01 -33.87 -25.86
C SER A 346 -16.22 -34.81 -26.06
N ARG A 347 -16.99 -34.54 -27.12
CA ARG A 347 -17.51 -35.60 -27.99
C ARG A 347 -17.40 -35.20 -29.45
N ASP A 348 -16.52 -35.95 -30.11
CA ASP A 348 -16.50 -36.30 -31.52
C ASP A 348 -17.91 -36.50 -32.11
N ARG A 349 -18.19 -35.92 -33.29
CA ARG A 349 -18.81 -36.63 -34.43
C ARG A 349 -18.86 -35.76 -35.69
N ARG A 350 -18.20 -36.29 -36.71
CA ARG A 350 -18.37 -36.09 -38.17
C ARG A 350 -19.83 -35.82 -38.54
N LEU A 351 -20.09 -34.80 -39.36
CA LEU A 351 -20.17 -34.85 -40.83
C LEU A 351 -20.34 -33.43 -41.36
#